data_AF-A0A9Q9DV92-F1
#
_entry.id   AF-A0A9Q9DV92-F1
#
_cell.length_a   1.000
_cell.length_b   1.000
_cell.length_c   1.000
_cell.angle_alpha   90.00
_cell.angle_beta   90.00
_cell.angle_gamma   90.00
#
_symmetry.space_group_name_H-M   'P 1'
#
loop_
_entity.id
_entity.type
_entity.pdbx_description
1 polymer ?
#
loop_
_entity_poly.entity_id
_entity_poly.type
_entity_poly.pdbx_seq_one_letter_code
_entity_poly.pdbx_strand_id
1 'polypeptide(L)'
;MPGEAFLTPHGDKTAPPSPTLNGNPKAQGIVVFSGGSAANNLVDVFKTVREDKRCPLSYVIPISDNGGSSSELIRVFGGPGIGDVRSRLVRLIPDDPDHDDSEKAAIKTFFNHRLPKERSSARDEWLQIVEAEHALWTNISTAKKELVRSMLNVVAYEIVKRRRPSSSFDFSGASIGNLFLTGARLFTGSFESAIYLLSSICSVPSHTSVLPAINTNFTHHISVGLANGEVITGQNSISHPSISTALVFGSTPTEVDETEQHDRIEDANLPGSLPTLRKQYITFSKADEEELPARIERLWYINPYGQEIRLSANPMVINALKDAQAVMYSIGSLYTSIIPSLVLKGVGEAICNPSIRYKILILNSTIDRETGPSSNPYSALDFVAAIAKAGEESKGIFEPVDKTKYKNYVTHVIHLQGPGTPAVDKDELKSIGIEAIRVYGRRNEGEGFVRYDERGLIQALEVTMGKRDPRMPSRRNTLEGPAR
;
A
#
# COMPACT_ATOMS: atom_id res chain seq x y z
N MET A 1 -17.22 -68.37 -10.17
CA MET A 1 -16.60 -67.28 -9.38
C MET A 1 -16.58 -66.04 -10.27
N PRO A 2 -17.05 -64.90 -9.76
CA PRO A 2 -17.81 -63.84 -10.46
C PRO A 2 -16.89 -62.91 -11.28
N GLY A 3 -17.32 -62.06 -12.21
CA GLY A 3 -18.61 -61.44 -12.45
C GLY A 3 -18.47 -59.92 -12.25
N GLU A 4 -18.14 -59.18 -13.30
CA GLU A 4 -18.22 -57.71 -13.30
C GLU A 4 -19.19 -57.27 -14.40
N ALA A 5 -20.36 -56.83 -13.93
CA ALA A 5 -21.44 -56.32 -14.73
C ALA A 5 -21.21 -54.83 -15.05
N PHE A 6 -21.44 -54.50 -16.31
CA PHE A 6 -21.72 -53.15 -16.79
C PHE A 6 -22.88 -52.53 -16.00
N LEU A 7 -22.69 -51.33 -15.48
CA LEU A 7 -23.77 -50.48 -14.98
C LEU A 7 -23.70 -49.12 -15.68
N THR A 8 -24.56 -48.95 -16.69
CA THR A 8 -24.99 -47.65 -17.20
C THR A 8 -25.95 -47.00 -16.20
N PRO A 9 -25.83 -45.70 -15.87
CA PRO A 9 -26.84 -45.04 -15.07
C PRO A 9 -28.03 -44.67 -15.95
N HIS A 10 -29.17 -45.30 -15.66
CA HIS A 10 -30.49 -44.83 -16.09
C HIS A 10 -30.77 -43.45 -15.49
N GLY A 11 -31.31 -42.55 -16.31
CA GLY A 11 -31.81 -41.27 -15.87
C GLY A 11 -33.05 -41.43 -14.98
N ASP A 12 -33.08 -40.66 -13.90
CA ASP A 12 -34.30 -40.37 -13.17
C ASP A 12 -34.53 -38.86 -13.15
N LYS A 13 -35.68 -38.46 -13.70
CA LYS A 13 -36.12 -37.08 -13.85
C LYS A 13 -36.84 -36.67 -12.57
N THR A 14 -36.19 -35.89 -11.71
CA THR A 14 -36.86 -34.91 -10.82
C THR A 14 -35.80 -34.02 -10.17
N ALA A 15 -35.35 -32.99 -10.88
CA ALA A 15 -34.55 -31.93 -10.29
C ALA A 15 -35.46 -30.99 -9.47
N PRO A 16 -35.14 -30.69 -8.20
CA PRO A 16 -35.86 -29.66 -7.45
C PRO A 16 -35.62 -28.28 -8.09
N PRO A 17 -36.60 -27.35 -8.02
CA PRO A 17 -36.45 -26.05 -8.64
C PRO A 17 -35.29 -25.30 -8.00
N SER A 18 -34.31 -24.96 -8.84
CA SER A 18 -33.21 -24.07 -8.49
C SER A 18 -33.78 -22.74 -8.01
N PRO A 19 -33.38 -22.23 -6.82
CA PRO A 19 -33.74 -20.89 -6.43
C PRO A 19 -33.02 -19.94 -7.39
N THR A 20 -33.78 -19.36 -8.30
CA THR A 20 -33.35 -18.19 -9.08
C THR A 20 -33.08 -17.07 -8.07
N LEU A 21 -31.81 -16.93 -7.69
CA LEU A 21 -31.28 -15.76 -6.99
C LEU A 21 -31.34 -14.57 -7.95
N ASN A 22 -32.55 -14.02 -8.09
CA ASN A 22 -32.81 -12.77 -8.77
C ASN A 22 -32.21 -11.64 -7.94
N GLY A 23 -31.13 -11.07 -8.49
CA GLY A 23 -30.49 -9.83 -8.04
C GLY A 23 -29.00 -10.03 -7.88
N ASN A 24 -28.21 -9.57 -8.87
CA ASN A 24 -26.79 -9.34 -8.65
C ASN A 24 -26.65 -8.53 -7.35
N PRO A 25 -25.86 -9.00 -6.35
CA PRO A 25 -25.61 -8.20 -5.16
C PRO A 25 -25.07 -6.86 -5.64
N LYS A 26 -25.76 -5.76 -5.32
CA LYS A 26 -25.30 -4.43 -5.68
C LYS A 26 -23.89 -4.27 -5.12
N ALA A 27 -22.92 -4.06 -5.99
CA ALA A 27 -21.56 -3.67 -5.61
C ALA A 27 -21.66 -2.54 -4.58
N GLN A 28 -20.99 -2.71 -3.46
CA GLN A 28 -21.17 -1.85 -2.28
C GLN A 28 -19.85 -1.42 -1.66
N GLY A 29 -18.73 -2.09 -1.97
CA GLY A 29 -17.44 -1.80 -1.34
C GLY A 29 -16.82 -0.47 -1.73
N ILE A 30 -15.88 0.00 -0.90
CA ILE A 30 -14.97 1.10 -1.19
C ILE A 30 -13.56 0.53 -1.23
N VAL A 31 -12.83 0.79 -2.32
CA VAL A 31 -11.41 0.45 -2.44
C VAL A 31 -10.60 1.73 -2.39
N VAL A 32 -9.60 1.79 -1.50
CA VAL A 32 -8.71 2.94 -1.36
C VAL A 32 -7.31 2.50 -1.79
N PHE A 33 -6.80 3.07 -2.88
CA PHE A 33 -5.37 2.99 -3.20
C PHE A 33 -4.65 4.03 -2.36
N SER A 34 -3.68 3.59 -1.56
CA SER A 34 -2.91 4.45 -0.67
C SER A 34 -1.51 3.89 -0.43
N GLY A 35 -0.55 4.77 -0.17
CA GLY A 35 0.75 4.38 0.41
C GLY A 35 0.86 4.77 1.87
N GLY A 36 2.06 5.21 2.25
CA GLY A 36 2.49 5.42 3.63
C GLY A 36 1.79 6.52 4.43
N SER A 37 2.57 7.20 5.28
CA SER A 37 2.05 7.98 6.41
C SER A 37 1.05 9.10 6.07
N ALA A 38 1.09 9.69 4.86
CA ALA A 38 0.19 10.79 4.49
C ALA A 38 -1.28 10.37 4.57
N ALA A 39 -1.60 9.19 4.04
CA ALA A 39 -2.95 8.65 4.05
C ALA A 39 -3.44 8.25 5.45
N ASN A 40 -2.58 8.23 6.49
CA ASN A 40 -3.01 7.96 7.87
C ASN A 40 -3.86 9.08 8.45
N ASN A 41 -3.73 10.30 7.90
CA ASN A 41 -4.56 11.45 8.30
C ASN A 41 -5.99 11.33 7.75
N LEU A 42 -6.25 10.46 6.77
CA LEU A 42 -7.56 10.29 6.14
C LEU A 42 -8.29 9.00 6.58
N VAL A 43 -7.71 8.21 7.49
CA VAL A 43 -8.30 6.94 7.92
C VAL A 43 -9.68 7.14 8.52
N ASP A 44 -9.83 8.13 9.39
CA ASP A 44 -11.09 8.42 10.10
C ASP A 44 -12.16 8.96 9.15
N VAL A 45 -11.75 9.69 8.11
CA VAL A 45 -12.62 10.11 6.99
C VAL A 45 -13.19 8.89 6.28
N PHE A 46 -12.32 7.97 5.83
CA PHE A 46 -12.78 6.77 5.12
C PHE A 46 -13.59 5.83 6.01
N LYS A 47 -13.25 5.72 7.29
CA LYS A 47 -14.03 4.99 8.30
C LYS A 47 -15.44 5.57 8.41
N THR A 48 -15.57 6.89 8.54
CA THR A 48 -16.87 7.58 8.66
C THR A 48 -17.72 7.37 7.41
N VAL A 49 -17.14 7.55 6.22
CA VAL A 49 -17.84 7.32 4.94
C VAL A 49 -18.28 5.86 4.82
N ARG A 50 -17.43 4.91 5.23
CA ARG A 50 -17.77 3.49 5.25
C ARG A 50 -18.93 3.19 6.21
N GLU A 51 -18.97 3.80 7.38
CA GLU A 51 -20.00 3.60 8.40
C GLU A 51 -21.37 4.12 7.93
N ASP A 52 -21.40 5.31 7.33
CA ASP A 52 -22.61 5.87 6.69
C ASP A 52 -23.16 4.93 5.59
N LYS A 53 -22.26 4.43 4.74
CA LYS A 53 -22.60 3.55 3.62
C LYS A 53 -22.87 2.10 4.02
N ARG A 54 -22.44 1.69 5.22
CA ARG A 54 -22.47 0.30 5.72
C ARG A 54 -21.89 -0.71 4.73
N CYS A 55 -20.70 -0.42 4.21
CA CYS A 55 -20.03 -1.25 3.21
C CYS A 55 -18.69 -1.81 3.68
N PRO A 56 -18.11 -2.77 2.94
CA PRO A 56 -16.71 -3.13 3.09
C PRO A 56 -15.78 -1.97 2.66
N LEU A 57 -14.60 -1.87 3.31
CA LEU A 57 -13.53 -0.93 2.97
C LEU A 57 -12.22 -1.70 2.81
N SER A 58 -11.59 -1.61 1.64
CA SER A 58 -10.33 -2.29 1.35
C SER A 58 -9.25 -1.28 1.02
N TYR A 59 -8.17 -1.26 1.80
CA TYR A 59 -6.96 -0.49 1.50
C TYR A 59 -6.03 -1.34 0.65
N VAL A 60 -5.62 -0.84 -0.51
CA VAL A 60 -4.62 -1.46 -1.38
C VAL A 60 -3.31 -0.72 -1.19
N ILE A 61 -2.29 -1.44 -0.73
CA ILE A 61 -0.99 -0.88 -0.33
C ILE A 61 0.11 -1.44 -1.24
N PRO A 62 0.95 -0.59 -1.87
CA PRO A 62 2.10 -1.07 -2.64
C PRO A 62 3.13 -1.75 -1.73
N ILE A 63 3.98 -2.59 -2.32
CA ILE A 63 4.98 -3.39 -1.59
C ILE A 63 6.41 -3.19 -2.13
N SER A 64 6.64 -2.08 -2.83
CA SER A 64 7.92 -1.75 -3.47
C SER A 64 8.86 -0.89 -2.60
N ASP A 65 8.44 -0.54 -1.38
CA ASP A 65 9.25 0.25 -0.46
C ASP A 65 10.53 -0.49 -0.06
N ASN A 66 11.67 0.15 -0.31
CA ASN A 66 13.01 -0.34 0.02
C ASN A 66 13.81 0.64 0.89
N GLY A 67 13.16 1.62 1.53
CA GLY A 67 13.79 2.62 2.40
C GLY A 67 13.62 2.35 3.90
N GLY A 68 14.39 3.08 4.72
CA GLY A 68 14.26 3.12 6.18
C GLY A 68 14.37 1.78 6.87
N SER A 69 13.51 1.54 7.87
CA SER A 69 13.50 0.28 8.61
C SER A 69 13.07 -0.94 7.78
N SER A 70 12.56 -0.74 6.56
CA SER A 70 12.27 -1.83 5.62
C SER A 70 13.55 -2.29 4.90
N SER A 71 14.50 -1.38 4.63
CA SER A 71 15.69 -1.67 3.82
C SER A 71 16.57 -2.75 4.44
N GLU A 72 16.78 -2.68 5.74
CA GLU A 72 17.64 -3.64 6.46
C GLU A 72 17.02 -5.04 6.51
N LEU A 73 15.69 -5.11 6.66
CA LEU A 73 14.96 -6.38 6.62
C LEU A 73 15.01 -6.99 5.22
N ILE A 74 14.84 -6.18 4.18
CA ILE A 74 14.94 -6.64 2.79
C ILE A 74 16.36 -7.11 2.48
N ARG A 75 17.39 -6.40 2.95
CA ARG A 75 18.79 -6.79 2.76
C ARG A 75 19.09 -8.15 3.38
N VAL A 76 18.65 -8.39 4.62
CA VAL A 76 19.00 -9.61 5.36
C VAL A 76 18.06 -10.78 5.03
N PHE A 77 16.77 -10.54 4.80
CA PHE A 77 15.75 -11.59 4.65
C PHE A 77 15.10 -11.65 3.27
N GLY A 78 15.34 -10.66 2.42
CA GLY A 78 14.53 -10.41 1.22
C GLY A 78 13.07 -10.15 1.58
N GLY A 79 12.23 -10.09 0.54
CA GLY A 79 10.78 -10.00 0.69
C GLY A 79 10.20 -8.63 0.37
N PRO A 80 8.88 -8.48 0.50
CA PRO A 80 8.19 -7.26 0.13
C PRO A 80 8.52 -6.09 1.06
N GLY A 81 8.34 -4.87 0.58
CA GLY A 81 8.27 -3.69 1.44
C GLY A 81 7.04 -3.76 2.34
N ILE A 82 7.26 -3.88 3.65
CA ILE A 82 6.19 -4.12 4.65
C ILE A 82 5.78 -2.89 5.46
N GLY A 83 6.55 -1.80 5.36
CA GLY A 83 6.42 -0.63 6.23
C GLY A 83 5.04 0.04 6.18
N ASP A 84 4.50 0.23 4.97
CA ASP A 84 3.20 0.86 4.75
C ASP A 84 2.04 -0.03 5.17
N VAL A 85 2.14 -1.34 4.93
CA VAL A 85 1.15 -2.33 5.38
C VAL A 85 1.07 -2.35 6.91
N ARG A 86 2.24 -2.42 7.60
CA ARG A 86 2.31 -2.29 9.06
C ARG A 86 1.65 -1.01 9.53
N SER A 87 2.07 0.13 8.95
CA SER A 87 1.57 1.46 9.33
C SER A 87 0.04 1.52 9.27
N ARG A 88 -0.55 0.99 8.20
CA ARG A 88 -2.00 0.93 8.01
C ARG A 88 -2.69 0.05 9.05
N LEU A 89 -2.19 -1.16 9.28
CA LEU A 89 -2.78 -2.10 10.25
C LEU A 89 -2.78 -1.52 11.67
N VAL A 90 -1.68 -0.89 12.08
CA VAL A 90 -1.58 -0.27 13.41
C VAL A 90 -2.47 0.97 13.54
N ARG A 91 -2.63 1.75 12.45
CA ARG A 91 -3.54 2.92 12.45
C ARG A 91 -5.02 2.55 12.53
N LEU A 92 -5.37 1.33 12.11
CA LEU A 92 -6.72 0.77 12.17
C LEU A 92 -7.08 0.11 13.50
N ILE A 93 -6.15 0.08 14.49
CA ILE A 93 -6.48 -0.34 15.85
C ILE A 93 -7.61 0.58 16.37
N PRO A 94 -8.74 0.03 16.83
CA PRO A 94 -9.84 0.83 17.36
C PRO A 94 -9.37 1.68 18.55
N ASP A 95 -9.66 2.97 18.53
CA ASP A 95 -9.37 3.84 19.67
C ASP A 95 -10.26 3.48 20.88
N ASP A 96 -9.73 3.72 22.08
CA ASP A 96 -10.40 3.50 23.36
C ASP A 96 -10.24 4.77 24.21
N PRO A 97 -11.03 5.83 23.91
CA PRO A 97 -10.78 7.18 24.43
C PRO A 97 -10.99 7.32 25.94
N ASP A 98 -11.61 6.33 26.58
CA ASP A 98 -11.91 6.35 28.01
C ASP A 98 -10.83 5.64 28.85
N HIS A 99 -9.86 4.95 28.21
CA HIS A 99 -8.84 4.15 28.88
C HIS A 99 -7.49 4.21 28.15
N ASP A 100 -6.66 5.18 28.52
CA ASP A 100 -5.28 5.30 28.01
C ASP A 100 -4.41 4.07 28.35
N ASP A 101 -4.73 3.37 29.44
CA ASP A 101 -4.09 2.10 29.84
C ASP A 101 -4.69 0.85 29.18
N SER A 102 -5.55 1.01 28.16
CA SER A 102 -6.15 -0.12 27.46
C SER A 102 -5.10 -0.97 26.73
N GLU A 103 -5.37 -2.27 26.61
CA GLU A 103 -4.53 -3.19 25.85
C GLU A 103 -4.36 -2.74 24.39
N LYS A 104 -5.38 -2.10 23.80
CA LYS A 104 -5.31 -1.57 22.43
C LYS A 104 -4.30 -0.44 22.30
N ALA A 105 -4.29 0.49 23.26
CA ALA A 105 -3.29 1.56 23.33
C ALA A 105 -1.88 0.99 23.50
N ALA A 106 -1.71 0.00 24.38
CA ALA A 106 -0.42 -0.69 24.56
C ALA A 106 0.07 -1.39 23.27
N ILE A 107 -0.80 -2.12 22.57
CA ILE A 107 -0.49 -2.75 21.27
C ILE A 107 -0.13 -1.71 20.20
N LYS A 108 -0.86 -0.59 20.16
CA LYS A 108 -0.61 0.52 19.22
C LYS A 108 0.77 1.14 19.47
N THR A 109 1.14 1.33 20.74
CA THR A 109 2.48 1.79 21.14
C THR A 109 3.55 0.77 20.76
N PHE A 110 3.33 -0.51 21.10
CA PHE A 110 4.27 -1.60 20.82
C PHE A 110 4.64 -1.71 19.33
N PHE A 111 3.65 -1.73 18.43
CA PHE A 111 3.91 -1.89 17.00
C PHE A 111 4.31 -0.61 16.26
N ASN A 112 4.13 0.56 16.87
CA ASN A 112 4.72 1.82 16.38
C ASN A 112 6.13 2.07 16.91
N HIS A 113 6.55 1.34 17.94
CA HIS A 113 7.86 1.51 18.54
C HIS A 113 8.99 1.32 17.53
N ARG A 114 9.96 2.23 17.59
CA ARG A 114 11.20 2.17 16.84
C ARG A 114 12.35 2.13 17.83
N LEU A 115 13.28 1.22 17.59
CA LEU A 115 14.49 1.12 18.37
C LEU A 115 15.34 2.41 18.24
N PRO A 116 16.20 2.69 19.23
CA PRO A 116 17.15 3.79 19.21
C PRO A 116 17.96 3.86 17.91
N LYS A 117 18.44 5.05 17.56
CA LYS A 117 19.32 5.22 16.38
C LYS A 117 20.76 4.77 16.65
N GLU A 118 21.15 4.67 17.91
CA GLU A 118 22.48 4.21 18.30
C GLU A 118 22.53 2.68 18.33
N ARG A 119 23.54 2.09 17.68
CA ARG A 119 23.62 0.65 17.41
C ARG A 119 23.66 -0.21 18.67
N SER A 120 24.42 0.18 19.70
CA SER A 120 24.52 -0.55 20.98
C SER A 120 23.18 -0.53 21.70
N SER A 121 22.67 0.66 21.96
CA SER A 121 21.39 0.89 22.64
C SER A 121 20.21 0.19 21.94
N ALA A 122 20.18 0.23 20.60
CA ALA A 122 19.17 -0.47 19.80
C ALA A 122 19.22 -1.99 19.98
N ARG A 123 20.43 -2.55 20.01
CA ARG A 123 20.63 -3.99 20.20
C ARG A 123 20.23 -4.43 21.62
N ASP A 124 20.62 -3.66 22.63
CA ASP A 124 20.31 -3.96 24.02
C ASP A 124 18.80 -3.92 24.27
N GLU A 125 18.12 -2.89 23.75
CA GLU A 125 16.67 -2.79 23.84
C GLU A 125 15.95 -3.91 23.06
N TRP A 126 16.45 -4.29 21.87
CA TRP A 126 15.92 -5.44 21.14
C TRP A 126 15.99 -6.73 21.96
N LEU A 127 17.11 -6.98 22.65
CA LEU A 127 17.26 -8.17 23.50
C LEU A 127 16.24 -8.16 24.66
N GLN A 128 16.08 -7.03 25.35
CA GLN A 128 15.09 -6.89 26.42
C GLN A 128 13.66 -7.14 25.93
N ILE A 129 13.33 -6.72 24.70
CA ILE A 129 12.02 -6.98 24.10
C ILE A 129 11.82 -8.48 23.83
N VAL A 130 12.82 -9.14 23.24
CA VAL A 130 12.80 -10.59 22.93
C VAL A 130 12.70 -11.43 24.22
N GLU A 131 13.41 -11.04 25.27
CA GLU A 131 13.41 -11.69 26.58
C GLU A 131 12.14 -11.40 27.41
N ALA A 132 11.29 -10.48 26.92
CA ALA A 132 10.05 -10.03 27.54
C ALA A 132 10.22 -9.20 28.83
N GLU A 133 11.38 -8.58 29.01
CA GLU A 133 11.73 -7.73 30.17
C GLU A 133 11.41 -6.26 29.93
N HIS A 134 11.28 -5.84 28.65
CA HIS A 134 11.05 -4.45 28.31
C HIS A 134 9.65 -3.94 28.71
N ALA A 135 9.57 -2.68 29.16
CA ALA A 135 8.33 -2.04 29.63
C ALA A 135 7.22 -1.94 28.57
N LEU A 136 7.55 -2.01 27.27
CA LEU A 136 6.57 -2.02 26.18
C LEU A 136 5.55 -3.16 26.28
N TRP A 137 5.88 -4.21 27.01
CA TRP A 137 4.99 -5.34 27.24
C TRP A 137 3.90 -5.09 28.30
N THR A 138 3.95 -3.95 29.00
CA THR A 138 2.96 -3.56 30.01
C THR A 138 1.58 -3.44 29.37
N ASN A 139 0.53 -3.84 30.11
CA ASN A 139 -0.87 -3.80 29.65
C ASN A 139 -1.19 -4.64 28.40
N ILE A 140 -0.28 -5.55 27.98
CA ILE A 140 -0.56 -6.55 26.93
C ILE A 140 -0.86 -7.90 27.61
N SER A 141 -2.00 -8.51 27.28
CA SER A 141 -2.37 -9.82 27.83
C SER A 141 -1.33 -10.89 27.53
N THR A 142 -1.19 -11.86 28.43
CA THR A 142 -0.24 -12.98 28.29
C THR A 142 -0.41 -13.70 26.97
N ALA A 143 -1.65 -13.97 26.53
CA ALA A 143 -1.90 -14.66 25.27
C ALA A 143 -1.35 -13.90 24.06
N LYS A 144 -1.57 -12.58 23.99
CA LYS A 144 -1.03 -11.74 22.92
C LYS A 144 0.48 -11.56 23.04
N LYS A 145 1.01 -11.39 24.26
CA LYS A 145 2.45 -11.32 24.52
C LYS A 145 3.17 -12.57 23.97
N GLU A 146 2.72 -13.76 24.35
CA GLU A 146 3.35 -15.01 23.92
C GLU A 146 3.24 -15.21 22.40
N LEU A 147 2.10 -14.88 21.81
CA LEU A 147 1.92 -14.93 20.36
C LEU A 147 2.89 -13.97 19.63
N VAL A 148 2.94 -12.70 20.05
CA VAL A 148 3.82 -11.70 19.43
C VAL A 148 5.29 -12.09 19.60
N ARG A 149 5.67 -12.48 20.82
CA ARG A 149 7.04 -12.88 21.15
C ARG A 149 7.48 -14.10 20.35
N SER A 150 6.61 -15.07 20.10
CA SER A 150 6.96 -16.24 19.27
C SER A 150 7.42 -15.84 17.87
N MET A 151 6.80 -14.83 17.25
CA MET A 151 7.20 -14.33 15.92
C MET A 151 8.48 -13.48 15.99
N LEU A 152 8.67 -12.70 17.06
CA LEU A 152 9.93 -11.97 17.27
C LEU A 152 11.10 -12.92 17.50
N ASN A 153 10.89 -14.03 18.21
CA ASN A 153 11.89 -15.08 18.42
C ASN A 153 12.29 -15.75 17.09
N VAL A 154 11.33 -15.97 16.18
CA VAL A 154 11.63 -16.45 14.82
C VAL A 154 12.59 -15.49 14.13
N VAL A 155 12.31 -14.18 14.13
CA VAL A 155 13.25 -13.21 13.53
C VAL A 155 14.59 -13.20 14.24
N ALA A 156 14.61 -13.19 15.57
CA ALA A 156 15.85 -13.20 16.35
C ALA A 156 16.73 -14.40 15.95
N TYR A 157 16.14 -15.58 15.84
CA TYR A 157 16.83 -16.79 15.40
C TYR A 157 17.33 -16.67 13.95
N GLU A 158 16.49 -16.16 13.05
CA GLU A 158 16.83 -15.98 11.63
C GLU A 158 17.92 -14.90 11.41
N ILE A 159 18.00 -13.87 12.27
CA ILE A 159 19.10 -12.90 12.32
C ILE A 159 20.41 -13.61 12.67
N VAL A 160 20.41 -14.43 13.72
CA VAL A 160 21.61 -15.13 14.19
C VAL A 160 22.13 -16.10 13.12
N LYS A 161 21.25 -16.86 12.46
CA LYS A 161 21.63 -17.77 11.36
C LYS A 161 22.32 -17.06 10.19
N ARG A 162 21.84 -15.85 9.86
CA ARG A 162 22.33 -15.08 8.72
C ARG A 162 23.49 -14.16 9.06
N ARG A 163 23.89 -14.10 10.34
CA ARG A 163 25.08 -13.34 10.75
C ARG A 163 26.33 -13.89 10.05
N ARG A 164 27.15 -12.98 9.54
CA ARG A 164 28.46 -13.23 8.95
C ARG A 164 29.48 -12.24 9.52
N PRO A 165 30.79 -12.51 9.47
CA PRO A 165 31.81 -11.52 9.81
C PRO A 165 31.72 -10.25 8.96
N SER A 166 31.36 -10.40 7.68
CA SER A 166 31.20 -9.32 6.71
C SER A 166 29.82 -8.65 6.71
N SER A 167 28.80 -9.27 7.32
CA SER A 167 27.43 -8.77 7.32
C SER A 167 26.72 -9.09 8.63
N SER A 168 26.30 -8.05 9.35
CA SER A 168 25.50 -8.18 10.57
C SER A 168 24.24 -7.34 10.47
N PHE A 169 23.19 -7.76 11.17
CA PHE A 169 21.93 -7.02 11.23
C PHE A 169 22.11 -5.73 12.05
N ASP A 170 21.66 -4.61 11.52
CA ASP A 170 21.62 -3.32 12.20
C ASP A 170 20.23 -3.04 12.77
N PHE A 171 20.13 -2.95 14.09
CA PHE A 171 18.88 -2.67 14.79
C PHE A 171 18.53 -1.18 14.83
N SER A 172 19.44 -0.30 14.42
CA SER A 172 19.30 1.15 14.55
C SER A 172 18.04 1.66 13.85
N GLY A 173 17.10 2.23 14.60
CA GLY A 173 15.83 2.74 14.06
C GLY A 173 14.83 1.67 13.57
N ALA A 174 15.11 0.39 13.80
CA ALA A 174 14.25 -0.69 13.35
C ALA A 174 12.86 -0.62 14.00
N SER A 175 11.83 -0.92 13.22
CA SER A 175 10.43 -0.93 13.68
C SER A 175 10.07 -2.29 14.25
N ILE A 176 9.58 -2.34 15.48
CA ILE A 176 9.15 -3.59 16.13
C ILE A 176 8.02 -4.26 15.34
N GLY A 177 7.08 -3.49 14.79
CA GLY A 177 6.04 -4.06 13.94
C GLY A 177 6.54 -4.57 12.59
N ASN A 178 7.63 -4.01 12.04
CA ASN A 178 8.25 -4.56 10.83
C ASN A 178 8.96 -5.88 11.15
N LEU A 179 9.68 -5.93 12.27
CA LEU A 179 10.31 -7.17 12.76
C LEU A 179 9.26 -8.26 12.99
N PHE A 180 8.14 -7.93 13.63
CA PHE A 180 7.02 -8.87 13.81
C PHE A 180 6.48 -9.41 12.48
N LEU A 181 6.15 -8.54 11.51
CA LEU A 181 5.62 -8.96 10.21
C LEU A 181 6.62 -9.83 9.44
N THR A 182 7.91 -9.48 9.46
CA THR A 182 8.96 -10.33 8.86
C THR A 182 8.99 -11.69 9.53
N GLY A 183 8.90 -11.77 10.86
CA GLY A 183 8.86 -13.04 11.60
C GLY A 183 7.67 -13.89 11.27
N ALA A 184 6.48 -13.29 11.28
CA ALA A 184 5.25 -13.97 10.91
C ALA A 184 5.28 -14.48 9.46
N ARG A 185 5.84 -13.69 8.53
CA ARG A 185 6.02 -14.12 7.14
C ARG A 185 6.98 -15.30 7.04
N LEU A 186 8.14 -15.24 7.69
CA LEU A 186 9.13 -16.31 7.67
C LEU A 186 8.59 -17.59 8.30
N PHE A 187 7.84 -17.47 9.40
CA PHE A 187 7.21 -18.59 10.08
C PHE A 187 6.13 -19.26 9.23
N THR A 188 5.23 -18.46 8.64
CA THR A 188 4.09 -18.99 7.86
C THR A 188 4.42 -19.30 6.41
N GLY A 189 5.54 -18.79 5.90
CA GLY A 189 5.85 -18.80 4.47
C GLY A 189 4.90 -17.95 3.61
N SER A 190 4.10 -17.06 4.22
CA SER A 190 3.07 -16.28 3.52
C SER A 190 2.93 -14.87 4.09
N PHE A 191 3.12 -13.86 3.23
CA PHE A 191 2.93 -12.47 3.64
C PHE A 191 1.46 -12.15 3.96
N GLU A 192 0.51 -12.71 3.23
CA GLU A 192 -0.92 -12.54 3.54
C GLU A 192 -1.30 -13.12 4.91
N SER A 193 -0.75 -14.29 5.26
CA SER A 193 -0.98 -14.89 6.58
C SER A 193 -0.40 -14.03 7.70
N ALA A 194 0.76 -13.40 7.47
CA ALA A 194 1.34 -12.45 8.41
C ALA A 194 0.48 -11.19 8.59
N ILE A 195 -0.08 -10.66 7.51
CA ILE A 195 -1.04 -9.54 7.55
C ILE A 195 -2.28 -9.93 8.34
N TYR A 196 -2.84 -11.11 8.07
CA TYR A 196 -4.00 -11.64 8.79
C TYR A 196 -3.74 -11.76 10.30
N LEU A 197 -2.56 -12.29 10.66
CA LEU A 197 -2.15 -12.43 12.06
C LEU A 197 -2.05 -11.07 12.76
N LEU A 198 -1.34 -10.11 12.16
CA LEU A 198 -1.21 -8.77 12.74
C LEU A 198 -2.58 -8.06 12.82
N SER A 199 -3.39 -8.17 11.77
CA SER A 199 -4.76 -7.63 11.73
C SER A 199 -5.61 -8.14 12.90
N SER A 200 -5.52 -9.45 13.19
CA SER A 200 -6.23 -10.09 14.30
C SER A 200 -5.74 -9.60 15.66
N ILE A 201 -4.42 -9.49 15.86
CA ILE A 201 -3.82 -8.96 17.11
C ILE A 201 -4.26 -7.51 17.34
N CYS A 202 -4.22 -6.69 16.28
CA CYS A 202 -4.66 -5.30 16.28
C CYS A 202 -6.18 -5.13 16.38
N SER A 203 -6.96 -6.22 16.34
CA SER A 203 -8.43 -6.18 16.37
C SER A 203 -9.01 -5.26 15.28
N VAL A 204 -8.42 -5.27 14.09
CA VAL A 204 -8.90 -4.50 12.94
C VAL A 204 -10.34 -4.95 12.61
N PRO A 205 -11.27 -4.02 12.35
CA PRO A 205 -12.67 -4.38 12.09
C PRO A 205 -12.83 -5.34 10.91
N SER A 206 -13.69 -6.35 11.04
CA SER A 206 -13.87 -7.43 10.04
C SER A 206 -14.36 -6.97 8.65
N HIS A 207 -14.87 -5.74 8.55
CA HIS A 207 -15.32 -5.11 7.32
C HIS A 207 -14.27 -4.18 6.71
N THR A 208 -13.07 -4.15 7.28
CA THR A 208 -11.93 -3.37 6.80
C THR A 208 -10.75 -4.29 6.54
N SER A 209 -10.23 -4.25 5.33
CA SER A 209 -9.12 -5.10 4.90
C SER A 209 -7.92 -4.24 4.48
N VAL A 210 -6.72 -4.73 4.76
CA VAL A 210 -5.45 -4.18 4.26
C VAL A 210 -4.86 -5.21 3.31
N LEU A 211 -4.83 -4.89 2.03
CA LEU A 211 -4.45 -5.81 0.96
C LEU A 211 -3.12 -5.36 0.37
N PRO A 212 -2.08 -6.22 0.33
CA PRO A 212 -0.88 -5.91 -0.42
C PRO A 212 -1.21 -5.97 -1.90
N ALA A 213 -0.73 -4.99 -2.68
CA ALA A 213 -1.01 -4.88 -4.10
C ALA A 213 -0.55 -6.12 -4.88
N ILE A 214 0.49 -6.80 -4.40
CA ILE A 214 1.04 -8.03 -4.94
C ILE A 214 1.11 -9.05 -3.80
N ASN A 215 0.63 -10.27 -4.04
CA ASN A 215 0.85 -11.39 -3.12
C ASN A 215 2.20 -12.03 -3.42
N THR A 216 3.21 -11.80 -2.58
CA THR A 216 4.54 -12.33 -2.79
C THR A 216 5.36 -12.40 -1.49
N ASN A 217 6.31 -13.34 -1.46
CA ASN A 217 7.36 -13.41 -0.46
C ASN A 217 8.70 -12.86 -0.96
N PHE A 218 8.75 -12.30 -2.18
CA PHE A 218 9.98 -11.81 -2.80
C PHE A 218 9.97 -10.30 -2.93
N THR A 219 11.16 -9.73 -2.97
CA THR A 219 11.36 -8.30 -3.23
C THR A 219 11.04 -7.99 -4.69
N HIS A 220 10.26 -6.95 -4.92
CA HIS A 220 9.99 -6.41 -6.25
C HIS A 220 10.35 -4.94 -6.25
N HIS A 221 11.07 -4.51 -7.27
CA HIS A 221 11.57 -3.15 -7.36
C HIS A 221 10.86 -2.39 -8.48
N ILE A 222 10.79 -1.08 -8.32
CA ILE A 222 10.23 -0.17 -9.32
C ILE A 222 11.34 0.69 -9.91
N SER A 223 11.17 1.05 -11.17
CA SER A 223 12.00 2.01 -11.89
C SER A 223 11.11 3.04 -12.56
N VAL A 224 11.63 4.25 -12.73
CA VAL A 224 10.97 5.33 -13.45
C VAL A 224 11.85 5.83 -14.59
N GLY A 225 11.22 6.20 -15.69
CA GLY A 225 11.82 6.92 -16.80
C GLY A 225 11.40 8.37 -16.74
N LEU A 226 12.37 9.28 -16.80
CA LEU A 226 12.17 10.71 -16.80
C LEU A 226 12.10 11.28 -18.23
N ALA A 227 11.50 12.45 -18.39
CA ALA A 227 11.33 13.10 -19.70
C ALA A 227 12.64 13.52 -20.38
N ASN A 228 13.73 13.62 -19.63
CA ASN A 228 15.08 13.85 -20.16
C ASN A 228 15.77 12.54 -20.64
N GLY A 229 15.10 11.39 -20.52
CA GLY A 229 15.62 10.07 -20.89
C GLY A 229 16.35 9.33 -19.76
N GLU A 230 16.54 9.94 -18.60
CA GLU A 230 17.18 9.29 -17.45
C GLU A 230 16.26 8.23 -16.82
N VAL A 231 16.87 7.16 -16.29
CA VAL A 231 16.17 6.09 -15.58
C VAL A 231 16.68 6.01 -14.14
N ILE A 232 15.75 6.10 -13.19
CA ILE A 232 16.01 5.96 -11.75
C ILE A 232 15.40 4.65 -11.27
N THR A 233 16.17 3.90 -10.47
CA THR A 233 15.78 2.58 -9.98
C THR A 233 15.79 2.50 -8.46
N GLY A 234 14.74 1.87 -7.91
CA GLY A 234 14.50 1.73 -6.47
C GLY A 234 13.56 2.81 -5.95
N GLN A 235 12.59 2.44 -5.12
CA GLN A 235 11.60 3.39 -4.60
C GLN A 235 12.25 4.49 -3.77
N ASN A 236 13.19 4.15 -2.89
CA ASN A 236 13.89 5.13 -2.07
C ASN A 236 14.68 6.13 -2.91
N SER A 237 15.30 5.68 -4.00
CA SER A 237 16.00 6.53 -4.97
C SER A 237 15.07 7.53 -5.68
N ILE A 238 13.86 7.08 -6.05
CA ILE A 238 12.84 7.91 -6.69
C ILE A 238 12.35 8.97 -5.69
N SER A 239 12.15 8.57 -4.44
CA SER A 239 11.72 9.47 -3.38
C SER A 239 12.86 10.25 -2.73
N HIS A 240 14.12 9.92 -2.93
CA HIS A 240 15.25 10.61 -2.32
C HIS A 240 16.42 10.55 -3.30
N PRO A 241 16.33 11.31 -4.41
CA PRO A 241 17.36 11.31 -5.44
C PRO A 241 18.67 11.79 -4.82
N SER A 242 19.74 11.05 -5.07
CA SER A 242 21.11 11.49 -4.83
C SER A 242 21.84 11.62 -6.16
N ILE A 243 22.93 12.40 -6.21
CA ILE A 243 23.69 12.69 -7.44
C ILE A 243 24.14 11.42 -8.22
N SER A 244 24.19 10.24 -7.58
CA SER A 244 24.64 8.97 -8.15
C SER A 244 23.51 7.94 -8.32
N THR A 245 22.41 8.31 -9.00
CA THR A 245 21.24 7.41 -9.14
C THR A 245 20.78 7.14 -10.57
N ALA A 246 21.41 7.78 -11.56
CA ALA A 246 21.17 7.49 -12.98
C ALA A 246 21.87 6.21 -13.41
N LEU A 247 21.13 5.29 -14.05
CA LEU A 247 21.73 4.12 -14.70
C LEU A 247 22.46 4.57 -15.98
N VAL A 248 23.79 4.49 -16.00
CA VAL A 248 24.58 4.68 -17.22
C VAL A 248 24.68 3.34 -17.94
N PHE A 249 23.92 3.17 -19.03
CA PHE A 249 24.14 2.03 -19.93
C PHE A 249 25.40 2.27 -20.75
N GLY A 250 26.45 1.46 -20.53
CA GLY A 250 27.60 1.37 -21.43
C GLY A 250 28.90 2.07 -21.01
N SER A 251 29.13 2.38 -19.73
CA SER A 251 30.44 2.85 -19.28
C SER A 251 31.45 1.70 -19.14
N THR A 252 32.61 1.86 -19.76
CA THR A 252 33.82 1.04 -19.51
C THR A 252 34.20 1.04 -18.02
N PRO A 253 34.55 -0.12 -17.44
CA PRO A 253 34.88 -0.23 -16.02
C PRO A 253 36.17 0.53 -15.74
N THR A 254 36.12 1.58 -14.93
CA THR A 254 37.33 2.19 -14.37
C THR A 254 37.19 2.42 -12.87
N GLU A 255 38.04 1.68 -12.15
CA GLU A 255 38.71 1.97 -10.88
C GLU A 255 37.86 2.29 -9.63
N VAL A 256 37.16 1.27 -9.14
CA VAL A 256 37.34 0.54 -7.87
C VAL A 256 36.04 -0.24 -7.69
N ASP A 257 36.17 -1.55 -7.58
CA ASP A 257 35.07 -2.49 -7.79
C ASP A 257 34.10 -2.57 -6.59
N GLU A 258 33.25 -1.56 -6.42
CA GLU A 258 32.15 -1.58 -5.45
C GLU A 258 31.23 -2.80 -5.70
N THR A 259 31.09 -3.24 -6.95
CA THR A 259 30.23 -4.37 -7.32
C THR A 259 30.82 -5.70 -6.86
N GLU A 260 32.12 -5.96 -7.12
CA GLU A 260 32.82 -7.14 -6.61
C GLU A 260 32.95 -7.13 -5.08
N GLN A 261 33.09 -5.96 -4.44
CA GLN A 261 33.09 -5.88 -2.97
C GLN A 261 31.70 -6.23 -2.39
N HIS A 262 30.62 -5.78 -3.02
CA HIS A 262 29.26 -6.15 -2.63
C HIS A 262 28.90 -7.60 -2.99
N ASP A 263 29.43 -8.17 -4.07
CA ASP A 263 29.25 -9.59 -4.41
C ASP A 263 29.94 -10.52 -3.39
N ARG A 264 30.94 -10.03 -2.63
CA ARG A 264 31.53 -10.74 -1.48
C ARG A 264 30.65 -10.71 -0.21
N ILE A 265 29.56 -9.93 -0.21
CA ILE A 265 28.61 -9.85 0.91
C ILE A 265 27.46 -10.82 0.64
N GLU A 266 27.47 -11.96 1.35
CA GLU A 266 26.39 -12.97 1.31
C GLU A 266 25.12 -12.48 2.04
N ASP A 267 24.41 -11.53 1.43
CA ASP A 267 23.09 -11.05 1.86
C ASP A 267 21.95 -11.75 1.08
N ALA A 268 20.69 -11.40 1.33
CA ALA A 268 19.55 -11.96 0.60
C ALA A 268 19.47 -11.53 -0.88
N ASN A 269 20.44 -10.75 -1.35
CA ASN A 269 20.55 -10.31 -2.74
C ASN A 269 21.13 -11.45 -3.60
N LEU A 270 20.53 -11.68 -4.77
CA LEU A 270 21.05 -12.64 -5.73
C LEU A 270 22.35 -12.13 -6.36
N PRO A 271 23.33 -13.01 -6.66
CA PRO A 271 24.54 -12.62 -7.41
C PRO A 271 24.19 -11.92 -8.72
N GLY A 272 24.90 -10.83 -9.05
CA GLY A 272 24.65 -10.03 -10.25
C GLY A 272 23.43 -9.10 -10.19
N SER A 273 22.74 -8.98 -9.04
CA SER A 273 21.69 -7.97 -8.85
C SER A 273 22.24 -6.53 -8.95
N LEU A 274 21.40 -5.56 -9.34
CA LEU A 274 21.82 -4.17 -9.52
C LEU A 274 22.41 -3.57 -8.23
N PRO A 275 23.62 -2.96 -8.25
CA PRO A 275 24.25 -2.38 -7.07
C PRO A 275 23.40 -1.34 -6.34
N THR A 276 22.62 -0.53 -7.09
CA THR A 276 21.72 0.50 -6.53
C THR A 276 20.62 -0.06 -5.63
N LEU A 277 20.25 -1.33 -5.83
CA LEU A 277 19.24 -2.04 -5.03
C LEU A 277 19.83 -2.66 -3.75
N ARG A 278 21.16 -2.77 -3.66
CA ARG A 278 21.88 -3.40 -2.54
C ARG A 278 22.28 -2.41 -1.43
N LYS A 279 22.18 -1.10 -1.69
CA LYS A 279 22.56 -0.05 -0.74
C LYS A 279 21.65 -0.04 0.48
N GLN A 280 22.23 0.18 1.66
CA GLN A 280 21.50 0.33 2.92
C GLN A 280 20.94 1.76 3.04
N TYR A 281 19.62 1.90 2.96
CA TYR A 281 18.94 3.19 3.11
C TYR A 281 18.36 3.38 4.52
N ILE A 282 19.20 3.20 5.56
CA ILE A 282 18.78 3.22 6.97
C ILE A 282 18.47 4.65 7.46
N THR A 283 19.26 5.63 7.03
CA THR A 283 19.12 7.04 7.42
C THR A 283 18.62 7.85 6.23
N PHE A 284 17.43 8.44 6.35
CA PHE A 284 16.97 9.49 5.43
C PHE A 284 16.31 10.63 6.20
N SER A 285 16.57 11.86 5.76
CA SER A 285 15.91 13.08 6.23
C SER A 285 14.85 13.47 5.21
N LYS A 286 13.64 13.79 5.66
CA LYS A 286 12.60 14.41 4.81
C LYS A 286 12.77 15.94 4.70
N ALA A 287 13.87 16.49 5.22
CA ALA A 287 14.06 17.94 5.33
C ALA A 287 14.92 18.53 4.20
N ASP A 288 15.84 17.75 3.64
CA ASP A 288 16.71 18.17 2.53
C ASP A 288 16.33 17.35 1.30
N GLU A 289 15.58 17.96 0.39
CA GLU A 289 14.97 17.27 -0.75
C GLU A 289 15.34 17.96 -2.05
N GLU A 290 16.25 17.34 -2.81
CA GLU A 290 16.51 17.73 -4.19
C GLU A 290 15.33 17.30 -5.08
N GLU A 291 14.93 18.18 -6.00
CA GLU A 291 13.91 17.85 -7.00
C GLU A 291 14.47 16.88 -8.05
N LEU A 292 13.58 16.11 -8.68
CA LEU A 292 13.98 15.33 -9.85
C LEU A 292 14.35 16.28 -11.01
N PRO A 293 15.38 15.94 -11.81
CA PRO A 293 15.86 16.79 -12.90
C PRO A 293 14.84 16.96 -14.03
N ALA A 294 13.87 16.05 -14.15
CA ALA A 294 12.79 16.10 -15.11
C ALA A 294 11.55 15.35 -14.58
N ARG A 295 10.39 15.57 -15.22
CA ARG A 295 9.12 14.89 -14.91
C ARG A 295 9.24 13.38 -15.13
N ILE A 296 8.59 12.58 -14.29
CA ILE A 296 8.46 11.14 -14.50
C ILE A 296 7.46 10.88 -15.64
N GLU A 297 7.90 10.24 -16.72
CA GLU A 297 7.00 9.84 -17.81
C GLU A 297 6.31 8.51 -17.53
N ARG A 298 7.02 7.55 -16.94
CA ARG A 298 6.55 6.18 -16.76
C ARG A 298 7.20 5.51 -15.55
N LEU A 299 6.46 4.60 -14.93
CA LEU A 299 6.94 3.67 -13.90
C LEU A 299 6.68 2.23 -14.32
N TRP A 300 7.63 1.34 -14.05
CA TRP A 300 7.46 -0.11 -14.27
C TRP A 300 8.15 -0.91 -13.16
N TYR A 301 7.77 -2.19 -13.04
CA TYR A 301 8.47 -3.11 -12.16
C TYR A 301 9.67 -3.72 -12.87
N ILE A 302 10.74 -3.98 -12.12
CA ILE A 302 11.92 -4.68 -12.59
C ILE A 302 12.21 -5.90 -11.71
N ASN A 303 12.89 -6.89 -12.29
CA ASN A 303 13.54 -7.92 -11.51
C ASN A 303 14.86 -7.39 -10.89
N PRO A 304 15.53 -8.14 -10.00
CA PRO A 304 16.78 -7.71 -9.39
C PRO A 304 17.92 -7.40 -10.38
N TYR A 305 17.81 -7.84 -11.64
CA TYR A 305 18.79 -7.61 -12.71
C TYR A 305 18.49 -6.37 -13.57
N GLY A 306 17.44 -5.59 -13.23
CA GLY A 306 17.08 -4.38 -13.97
C GLY A 306 16.18 -4.61 -15.18
N GLN A 307 15.74 -5.84 -15.44
CA GLN A 307 14.86 -6.14 -16.56
C GLN A 307 13.42 -5.83 -16.19
N GLU A 308 12.69 -5.16 -17.08
CA GLU A 308 11.26 -4.89 -16.90
C GLU A 308 10.47 -6.20 -16.80
N ILE A 309 9.58 -6.26 -15.81
CA ILE A 309 8.67 -7.38 -15.56
C ILE A 309 7.24 -6.88 -15.38
N ARG A 310 6.27 -7.72 -15.76
CA ARG A 310 4.85 -7.43 -15.60
C ARG A 310 4.25 -8.34 -14.53
N LEU A 311 3.93 -7.75 -13.39
CA LEU A 311 3.39 -8.46 -12.25
C LEU A 311 1.86 -8.44 -12.27
N SER A 312 1.25 -9.52 -11.81
CA SER A 312 -0.20 -9.59 -11.61
C SER A 312 -0.56 -9.03 -10.25
N ALA A 313 -1.66 -8.28 -10.19
CA ALA A 313 -2.18 -7.83 -8.91
C ALA A 313 -2.65 -9.01 -8.05
N ASN A 314 -2.65 -8.79 -6.75
CA ASN A 314 -3.22 -9.72 -5.79
C ASN A 314 -4.69 -10.04 -6.16
N PRO A 315 -5.08 -11.32 -6.30
CA PRO A 315 -6.46 -11.71 -6.57
C PRO A 315 -7.49 -11.11 -5.59
N MET A 316 -7.13 -10.92 -4.32
CA MET A 316 -8.00 -10.26 -3.34
C MET A 316 -8.29 -8.80 -3.70
N VAL A 317 -7.31 -8.09 -4.29
CA VAL A 317 -7.48 -6.71 -4.78
C VAL A 317 -8.46 -6.70 -5.96
N ILE A 318 -8.30 -7.63 -6.91
CA ILE A 318 -9.20 -7.75 -8.05
C ILE A 318 -10.63 -8.07 -7.60
N ASN A 319 -10.81 -8.96 -6.62
CA ASN A 319 -12.12 -9.27 -6.06
C ASN A 319 -12.73 -8.05 -5.34
N ALA A 320 -11.93 -7.33 -4.53
CA ALA A 320 -12.39 -6.12 -3.87
C ALA A 320 -12.85 -5.05 -4.88
N LEU A 321 -12.15 -4.89 -6.00
CA LEU A 321 -12.55 -3.98 -7.09
C LEU A 321 -13.84 -4.43 -7.79
N LYS A 322 -14.01 -5.73 -8.05
CA LYS A 322 -15.26 -6.27 -8.65
C LYS A 322 -16.50 -5.94 -7.81
N ASP A 323 -16.35 -6.01 -6.49
CA ASP A 323 -17.44 -5.76 -5.53
C ASP A 323 -17.55 -4.28 -5.11
N ALA A 324 -16.68 -3.42 -5.63
CA ALA A 324 -16.64 -2.01 -5.28
C ALA A 324 -17.69 -1.19 -6.04
N GLN A 325 -18.28 -0.23 -5.35
CA GLN A 325 -19.03 0.87 -5.98
C GLN A 325 -18.16 2.13 -6.14
N ALA A 326 -17.07 2.23 -5.37
CA ALA A 326 -16.19 3.37 -5.39
C ALA A 326 -14.72 2.95 -5.26
N VAL A 327 -13.87 3.64 -6.02
CA VAL A 327 -12.41 3.63 -5.89
C VAL A 327 -11.96 5.02 -5.46
N MET A 328 -11.07 5.09 -4.49
CA MET A 328 -10.46 6.33 -4.03
C MET A 328 -8.94 6.23 -4.20
N TYR A 329 -8.34 7.19 -4.89
CA TYR A 329 -6.90 7.40 -4.91
C TYR A 329 -6.60 8.43 -3.84
N SER A 330 -6.08 7.95 -2.71
CA SER A 330 -5.79 8.77 -1.52
C SER A 330 -4.57 9.68 -1.75
N ILE A 331 -4.39 10.65 -0.86
CA ILE A 331 -3.15 11.43 -0.78
C ILE A 331 -1.94 10.52 -0.51
N GLY A 332 -0.80 10.91 -1.06
CA GLY A 332 0.48 10.19 -1.02
C GLY A 332 1.26 10.45 -2.30
N SER A 333 2.53 10.05 -2.32
CA SER A 333 3.39 10.27 -3.49
C SER A 333 2.83 9.54 -4.71
N LEU A 334 2.64 10.25 -5.83
CA LEU A 334 1.93 9.70 -6.98
C LEU A 334 2.61 8.43 -7.50
N TYR A 335 3.92 8.50 -7.76
CA TYR A 335 4.65 7.43 -8.42
C TYR A 335 5.16 6.35 -7.46
N THR A 336 5.32 6.62 -6.18
CA THR A 336 5.81 5.59 -5.24
C THR A 336 4.73 5.03 -4.32
N SER A 337 3.56 5.66 -4.22
CA SER A 337 2.44 5.18 -3.39
C SER A 337 1.23 4.70 -4.20
N ILE A 338 0.85 5.40 -5.27
CA ILE A 338 -0.41 5.13 -5.99
C ILE A 338 -0.17 4.31 -7.26
N ILE A 339 0.63 4.85 -8.20
CA ILE A 339 0.90 4.23 -9.50
C ILE A 339 1.45 2.78 -9.40
N PRO A 340 2.31 2.40 -8.44
CA PRO A 340 2.83 1.03 -8.36
C PRO A 340 1.74 -0.02 -8.14
N SER A 341 0.59 0.36 -7.58
CA SER A 341 -0.56 -0.52 -7.44
C SER A 341 -1.43 -0.56 -8.70
N LEU A 342 -1.45 0.54 -9.48
CA LEU A 342 -2.32 0.70 -10.65
C LEU A 342 -1.75 0.04 -11.91
N VAL A 343 -0.42 0.03 -12.07
CA VAL A 343 0.26 -0.56 -13.24
C VAL A 343 0.21 -2.09 -13.26
N LEU A 344 -0.17 -2.73 -12.16
CA LEU A 344 -0.23 -4.18 -12.02
C LEU A 344 -1.31 -4.78 -12.93
N LYS A 345 -1.00 -5.91 -13.57
CA LYS A 345 -1.90 -6.55 -14.53
C LYS A 345 -3.26 -6.84 -13.92
N GLY A 346 -4.32 -6.42 -14.62
CA GLY A 346 -5.73 -6.63 -14.26
C GLY A 346 -6.37 -5.48 -13.47
N VAL A 347 -5.58 -4.58 -12.86
CA VAL A 347 -6.11 -3.47 -12.06
C VAL A 347 -6.84 -2.45 -12.93
N GLY A 348 -6.28 -2.05 -14.07
CA GLY A 348 -6.92 -1.09 -14.97
C GLY A 348 -8.25 -1.59 -15.53
N GLU A 349 -8.32 -2.86 -15.92
CA GLU A 349 -9.58 -3.50 -16.34
C GLU A 349 -10.61 -3.51 -15.20
N ALA A 350 -10.19 -3.90 -13.99
CA ALA A 350 -11.06 -3.94 -12.82
C ALA A 350 -11.59 -2.55 -12.43
N ILE A 351 -10.76 -1.50 -12.50
CA ILE A 351 -11.18 -0.11 -12.22
C ILE A 351 -12.20 0.37 -13.26
N CYS A 352 -12.04 0.02 -14.53
CA CYS A 352 -12.98 0.40 -15.59
C CYS A 352 -14.35 -0.30 -15.49
N ASN A 353 -14.55 -1.22 -14.54
CA ASN A 353 -15.83 -1.89 -14.36
C ASN A 353 -16.97 -0.86 -14.14
N PRO A 354 -18.06 -0.92 -14.93
CA PRO A 354 -19.21 -0.03 -14.76
C PRO A 354 -19.89 -0.09 -13.39
N SER A 355 -19.69 -1.16 -12.60
CA SER A 355 -20.16 -1.24 -11.21
C SER A 355 -19.50 -0.19 -10.31
N ILE A 356 -18.26 0.21 -10.62
CA ILE A 356 -17.52 1.27 -9.93
C ILE A 356 -17.96 2.62 -10.48
N ARG A 357 -19.03 3.14 -9.89
CA ARG A 357 -19.63 4.43 -10.25
C ARG A 357 -18.73 5.62 -9.94
N TYR A 358 -17.98 5.53 -8.85
CA TYR A 358 -17.16 6.64 -8.36
C TYR A 358 -15.69 6.25 -8.38
N LYS A 359 -14.88 7.07 -9.03
CA LYS A 359 -13.43 6.93 -9.10
C LYS A 359 -12.84 8.28 -8.71
N ILE A 360 -12.45 8.44 -7.46
CA ILE A 360 -12.23 9.73 -6.82
C ILE A 360 -10.74 9.90 -6.56
N LEU A 361 -10.13 10.90 -7.17
CA LEU A 361 -8.77 11.32 -6.88
C LEU A 361 -8.80 12.40 -5.80
N ILE A 362 -8.13 12.17 -4.67
CA ILE A 362 -7.91 13.18 -3.64
C ILE A 362 -6.49 13.72 -3.82
N LEU A 363 -6.35 14.96 -4.32
CA LEU A 363 -5.04 15.54 -4.61
C LEU A 363 -4.24 15.82 -3.35
N ASN A 364 -2.92 15.73 -3.48
CA ASN A 364 -2.01 16.11 -2.40
C ASN A 364 -2.17 17.59 -2.03
N SER A 365 -1.89 17.90 -0.76
CA SER A 365 -1.89 19.26 -0.24
C SER A 365 -0.73 20.12 -0.77
N THR A 366 0.31 19.47 -1.25
CA THR A 366 1.50 20.07 -1.83
C THR A 366 1.99 19.19 -2.98
N ILE A 367 2.57 19.80 -4.00
CA ILE A 367 3.37 19.10 -4.98
C ILE A 367 4.58 18.52 -4.26
N ASP A 368 4.88 17.25 -4.53
CA ASP A 368 6.07 16.57 -4.04
C ASP A 368 7.12 16.49 -5.14
N ARG A 369 8.31 16.01 -4.79
CA ARG A 369 9.43 15.88 -5.73
C ARG A 369 9.16 14.95 -6.92
N GLU A 370 8.27 13.97 -6.77
CA GLU A 370 7.89 13.03 -7.85
C GLU A 370 6.95 13.69 -8.87
N THR A 371 6.37 14.83 -8.49
CA THR A 371 5.40 15.61 -9.28
C THR A 371 5.89 17.02 -9.59
N GLY A 372 7.19 17.29 -9.35
CA GLY A 372 7.94 18.44 -9.83
C GLY A 372 8.49 18.25 -11.27
N PRO A 373 9.56 18.98 -11.66
CA PRO A 373 10.27 20.03 -10.90
C PRO A 373 9.42 21.30 -10.72
N SER A 374 9.79 22.18 -9.78
CA SER A 374 9.07 23.42 -9.46
C SER A 374 8.92 24.36 -10.67
N SER A 375 9.81 24.25 -11.67
CA SER A 375 9.71 24.99 -12.93
C SER A 375 8.55 24.56 -13.81
N ASN A 376 8.09 23.31 -13.68
CA ASN A 376 6.98 22.75 -14.44
C ASN A 376 6.25 21.69 -13.61
N PRO A 377 5.52 22.08 -12.55
CA PRO A 377 4.90 21.13 -11.63
C PRO A 377 3.63 20.52 -12.21
N TYR A 378 3.25 19.34 -11.73
CA TYR A 378 2.02 18.67 -12.17
C TYR A 378 0.77 19.46 -11.78
N SER A 379 -0.12 19.61 -12.76
CA SER A 379 -1.51 20.02 -12.57
C SER A 379 -2.39 18.84 -12.15
N ALA A 380 -3.62 19.11 -11.73
CA ALA A 380 -4.62 18.06 -11.49
C ALA A 380 -4.84 17.16 -12.71
N LEU A 381 -4.78 17.71 -13.92
CA LEU A 381 -4.92 16.92 -15.15
C LEU A 381 -3.72 15.97 -15.34
N ASP A 382 -2.51 16.40 -14.99
CA ASP A 382 -1.32 15.53 -15.09
C ASP A 382 -1.44 14.32 -14.13
N PHE A 383 -1.97 14.52 -12.92
CA PHE A 383 -2.28 13.40 -12.00
C PHE A 383 -3.31 12.43 -12.60
N VAL A 384 -4.38 12.97 -13.19
CA VAL A 384 -5.41 12.17 -13.86
C VAL A 384 -4.81 11.39 -15.05
N ALA A 385 -3.97 12.04 -15.85
CA ALA A 385 -3.29 11.44 -16.98
C ALA A 385 -2.37 10.30 -16.55
N ALA A 386 -1.59 10.48 -15.48
CA ALA A 386 -0.72 9.44 -14.92
C ALA A 386 -1.51 8.21 -14.43
N ILE A 387 -2.64 8.43 -13.74
CA ILE A 387 -3.54 7.35 -13.29
C ILE A 387 -4.15 6.61 -14.48
N ALA A 388 -4.64 7.34 -15.49
CA ALA A 388 -5.22 6.75 -16.69
C ALA A 388 -4.18 5.97 -17.50
N LYS A 389 -2.96 6.49 -17.62
CA LYS A 389 -1.82 5.82 -18.24
C LYS A 389 -1.51 4.50 -17.53
N ALA A 390 -1.30 4.52 -16.21
CA ALA A 390 -1.03 3.30 -15.45
C ALA A 390 -2.15 2.26 -15.60
N GLY A 391 -3.41 2.72 -15.66
CA GLY A 391 -4.56 1.86 -15.93
C GLY A 391 -4.56 1.21 -17.32
N GLU A 392 -4.18 1.93 -18.39
CA GLU A 392 -4.06 1.34 -19.72
C GLU A 392 -2.83 0.41 -19.80
N GLU A 393 -1.70 0.76 -19.17
CA GLU A 393 -0.49 -0.09 -19.11
C GLU A 393 -0.74 -1.41 -18.37
N SER A 394 -1.58 -1.39 -17.33
CA SER A 394 -2.09 -2.58 -16.66
C SER A 394 -2.81 -3.54 -17.61
N LYS A 395 -3.47 -3.02 -18.64
CA LYS A 395 -4.11 -3.80 -19.72
C LYS A 395 -3.13 -4.22 -20.82
N GLY A 396 -1.90 -3.71 -20.79
CA GLY A 396 -0.87 -3.94 -21.81
C GLY A 396 -0.91 -3.00 -22.99
N ILE A 397 -1.54 -1.84 -22.82
CA ILE A 397 -1.63 -0.75 -23.79
C ILE A 397 -0.64 0.32 -23.34
N PHE A 398 0.36 0.62 -24.16
CA PHE A 398 1.47 1.53 -23.81
C PHE A 398 1.48 2.81 -24.65
N GLU A 399 0.50 2.96 -25.53
CA GLU A 399 0.29 4.13 -26.36
C GLU A 399 -0.20 5.33 -25.52
N PRO A 400 -0.01 6.56 -26.02
CA PRO A 400 -0.59 7.75 -25.39
C PRO A 400 -2.10 7.61 -25.16
N VAL A 401 -2.55 7.91 -23.95
CA VAL A 401 -3.96 7.80 -23.57
C VAL A 401 -4.72 9.05 -23.98
N ASP A 402 -5.73 8.88 -24.82
CA ASP A 402 -6.67 9.93 -25.19
C ASP A 402 -7.37 10.51 -23.94
N LYS A 403 -7.43 11.85 -23.82
CA LYS A 403 -8.06 12.54 -22.68
C LYS A 403 -9.53 12.11 -22.47
N THR A 404 -10.24 11.72 -23.53
CA THR A 404 -11.63 11.24 -23.45
C THR A 404 -11.78 9.94 -22.64
N LYS A 405 -10.70 9.15 -22.51
CA LYS A 405 -10.65 7.93 -21.70
C LYS A 405 -10.36 8.20 -20.22
N TYR A 406 -9.92 9.40 -19.84
CA TYR A 406 -9.52 9.69 -18.46
C TYR A 406 -10.67 9.45 -17.46
N LYS A 407 -11.91 9.77 -17.86
CA LYS A 407 -13.13 9.51 -17.08
C LYS A 407 -13.36 8.05 -16.71
N ASN A 408 -12.77 7.11 -17.46
CA ASN A 408 -12.86 5.68 -17.17
C ASN A 408 -12.05 5.30 -15.91
N TYR A 409 -11.10 6.15 -15.50
CA TYR A 409 -10.20 5.93 -14.38
C TYR A 409 -10.39 6.94 -13.25
N VAL A 410 -10.74 8.18 -13.56
CA VAL A 410 -11.03 9.23 -12.58
C VAL A 410 -12.30 9.96 -13.00
N THR A 411 -13.30 9.95 -12.14
CA THR A 411 -14.59 10.64 -12.34
C THR A 411 -14.67 11.96 -11.58
N HIS A 412 -13.97 12.04 -10.44
CA HIS A 412 -14.00 13.21 -9.56
C HIS A 412 -12.59 13.51 -9.06
N VAL A 413 -12.27 14.80 -8.95
CA VAL A 413 -11.03 15.30 -8.36
C VAL A 413 -11.41 16.16 -7.16
N ILE A 414 -11.03 15.72 -5.96
CA ILE A 414 -11.15 16.51 -4.74
C ILE A 414 -9.82 17.21 -4.50
N HIS A 415 -9.86 18.52 -4.27
CA HIS A 415 -8.65 19.32 -4.15
C HIS A 415 -8.75 20.41 -3.08
N LEU A 416 -7.59 20.80 -2.56
CA LEU A 416 -7.41 22.02 -1.78
C LEU A 416 -7.04 23.19 -2.69
N GLN A 417 -7.06 24.41 -2.14
CA GLN A 417 -6.48 25.58 -2.79
C GLN A 417 -5.57 26.29 -1.78
N GLY A 418 -4.29 26.37 -2.08
CA GLY A 418 -3.30 27.03 -1.24
C GLY A 418 -1.92 27.10 -1.91
N PRO A 419 -0.94 27.74 -1.27
CA PRO A 419 0.44 27.71 -1.76
C PRO A 419 0.93 26.27 -1.91
N GLY A 420 1.55 25.96 -3.05
CA GLY A 420 2.12 24.64 -3.32
C GLY A 420 1.12 23.55 -3.70
N THR A 421 -0.21 23.77 -3.64
CA THR A 421 -1.19 22.76 -4.11
C THR A 421 -1.14 22.64 -5.64
N PRO A 422 -1.35 21.45 -6.23
CA PRO A 422 -1.46 21.29 -7.68
C PRO A 422 -2.48 22.25 -8.30
N ALA A 423 -2.13 22.81 -9.47
CA ALA A 423 -3.04 23.70 -10.20
C ALA A 423 -4.27 22.93 -10.71
N VAL A 424 -5.46 23.49 -10.57
CA VAL A 424 -6.72 22.84 -10.95
C VAL A 424 -7.48 23.74 -11.92
N ASP A 425 -7.55 23.34 -13.18
CA ASP A 425 -8.47 23.91 -14.17
C ASP A 425 -9.78 23.11 -14.16
N LYS A 426 -10.85 23.73 -13.64
CA LYS A 426 -12.14 23.07 -13.51
C LYS A 426 -12.87 22.91 -14.84
N ASP A 427 -12.69 23.86 -15.75
CA ASP A 427 -13.38 23.85 -17.04
C ASP A 427 -12.74 22.81 -17.96
N GLU A 428 -11.41 22.68 -17.92
CA GLU A 428 -10.70 21.61 -18.63
C GLU A 428 -11.14 20.23 -18.13
N LEU A 429 -11.12 19.98 -16.81
CA LEU A 429 -11.57 18.71 -16.24
C LEU A 429 -13.04 18.41 -16.58
N LYS A 430 -13.91 19.41 -16.48
CA LYS A 430 -15.33 19.26 -16.81
C LYS A 430 -15.55 18.93 -18.28
N SER A 431 -14.76 19.51 -19.19
CA SER A 431 -14.85 19.25 -20.64
C SER A 431 -14.60 17.78 -21.01
N ILE A 432 -13.81 17.07 -20.21
CA ILE A 432 -13.52 15.63 -20.38
C ILE A 432 -14.37 14.74 -19.47
N GLY A 433 -15.37 15.30 -18.79
CA GLY A 433 -16.34 14.58 -17.96
C GLY A 433 -15.85 14.25 -16.54
N ILE A 434 -14.93 15.04 -15.99
CA ILE A 434 -14.39 14.89 -14.63
C ILE A 434 -14.84 16.07 -13.77
N GLU A 435 -15.45 15.80 -12.63
CA GLU A 435 -15.94 16.84 -11.73
C GLU A 435 -14.88 17.24 -10.69
N ALA A 436 -14.60 18.54 -10.58
CA ALA A 436 -13.63 19.07 -9.62
C ALA A 436 -14.32 19.69 -8.40
N ILE A 437 -14.07 19.12 -7.21
CA ILE A 437 -14.67 19.54 -5.94
C ILE A 437 -13.59 20.17 -5.07
N ARG A 438 -13.79 21.44 -4.72
CA ARG A 438 -12.88 22.17 -3.83
C ARG A 438 -13.28 21.95 -2.38
N VAL A 439 -12.31 21.61 -1.54
CA VAL A 439 -12.46 21.52 -0.08
C VAL A 439 -11.60 22.61 0.57
N TYR A 440 -12.10 23.19 1.65
CA TYR A 440 -11.30 24.09 2.48
C TYR A 440 -10.42 23.29 3.41
N GLY A 441 -9.14 23.67 3.50
CA GLY A 441 -8.21 23.02 4.39
C GLY A 441 -7.90 23.83 5.63
N ARG A 442 -7.32 23.17 6.64
CA ARG A 442 -6.83 23.79 7.87
C ARG A 442 -5.33 24.09 7.74
N ARG A 443 -4.90 25.20 8.34
CA ARG A 443 -3.49 25.51 8.55
C ARG A 443 -3.19 25.30 10.03
N ASN A 444 -2.15 24.54 10.33
CA ASN A 444 -1.61 24.45 11.68
C ASN A 444 -0.46 25.45 11.82
N GLU A 445 -0.35 26.11 12.98
CA GLU A 445 0.74 27.03 13.25
C GLU A 445 2.09 26.29 13.14
N GLY A 446 3.00 26.82 12.32
CA GLY A 446 4.32 26.23 12.06
C GLY A 446 4.40 25.33 10.81
N GLU A 447 3.28 24.95 10.18
CA GLU A 447 3.29 24.19 8.92
C GLU A 447 3.13 25.12 7.71
N GLY A 448 4.05 25.02 6.75
CA GLY A 448 4.00 25.79 5.49
C GLY A 448 2.96 25.31 4.48
N PHE A 449 2.15 24.31 4.82
CA PHE A 449 1.19 23.67 3.93
C PHE A 449 -0.20 23.51 4.56
N VAL A 450 -1.22 23.27 3.73
CA VAL A 450 -2.61 23.17 4.15
C VAL A 450 -3.02 21.70 4.24
N ARG A 451 -3.71 21.26 5.30
CA ARG A 451 -4.25 19.90 5.41
C ARG A 451 -5.75 19.86 5.11
N TYR A 452 -6.27 18.71 4.67
CA TYR A 452 -7.70 18.54 4.51
C TYR A 452 -8.42 18.69 5.85
N ASP A 453 -9.48 19.49 5.87
CA ASP A 453 -10.46 19.46 6.96
C ASP A 453 -11.26 18.15 6.87
N GLU A 454 -11.24 17.35 7.93
CA GLU A 454 -11.92 16.05 7.95
C GLU A 454 -13.41 16.17 7.64
N ARG A 455 -14.11 17.14 8.24
CA ARG A 455 -15.56 17.31 8.05
C ARG A 455 -15.86 17.76 6.62
N GLY A 456 -15.08 18.69 6.09
CA GLY A 456 -15.19 19.16 4.72
C GLY A 456 -14.94 18.07 3.69
N LEU A 457 -13.95 17.20 3.93
CA LEU A 457 -13.66 16.07 3.05
C LEU A 457 -14.74 14.98 3.14
N ILE A 458 -15.25 14.66 4.34
CA ILE A 458 -16.39 13.75 4.52
C ILE A 458 -17.60 14.27 3.72
N GLN A 459 -17.93 15.56 3.87
CA GLN A 459 -19.05 16.17 3.16
C GLN A 459 -18.87 16.12 1.63
N ALA A 460 -17.66 16.37 1.12
CA ALA A 460 -17.37 16.25 -0.31
C ALA A 460 -17.59 14.81 -0.81
N LEU A 461 -17.09 13.81 -0.09
CA LEU A 461 -17.29 12.40 -0.42
C LEU A 461 -18.76 11.97 -0.34
N GLU A 462 -19.51 12.46 0.66
CA GLU A 462 -20.96 12.22 0.78
C GLU A 462 -21.75 12.85 -0.36
N VAL A 463 -21.39 14.06 -0.80
CA VAL A 463 -22.03 14.72 -1.94
C VAL A 463 -21.75 13.95 -3.22
N THR A 464 -20.51 13.54 -3.46
CA THR A 464 -20.13 12.74 -4.63
C THR A 464 -20.87 11.40 -4.66
N MET A 465 -20.86 10.66 -3.55
CA MET A 465 -21.41 9.31 -3.48
C MET A 465 -22.93 9.27 -3.16
N GLY A 466 -23.56 10.44 -2.99
CA GLY A 466 -24.91 10.64 -2.47
C GLY A 466 -25.05 10.30 -0.98
N LYS A 467 -26.08 10.80 -0.28
CA LYS A 467 -26.44 10.27 1.06
C LYS A 467 -27.34 9.05 0.91
N ARG A 468 -27.25 8.10 1.84
CA ARG A 468 -28.21 6.99 1.88
C ARG A 468 -29.60 7.55 2.22
N ASP A 469 -30.62 7.22 1.42
CA ASP A 469 -32.01 7.50 1.80
C ASP A 469 -32.38 6.58 3.00
N PRO A 470 -32.68 7.14 4.19
CA PRO A 470 -33.04 6.33 5.35
C PRO A 470 -34.33 5.51 5.14
N ARG A 471 -35.13 5.84 4.12
CA ARG A 471 -36.41 5.17 3.81
C ARG A 471 -36.28 3.89 2.99
N MET A 472 -35.08 3.49 2.57
CA MET A 472 -34.86 2.19 1.95
C MET A 472 -34.35 1.15 2.97
N PRO A 473 -35.21 0.28 3.51
CA PRO A 473 -34.77 -0.85 4.30
C PRO A 473 -33.96 -1.81 3.42
N SER A 474 -32.83 -2.27 3.95
CA SER A 474 -32.13 -3.43 3.42
C SER A 474 -33.09 -4.62 3.55
N ARG A 475 -33.56 -5.16 2.42
CA ARG A 475 -34.32 -6.42 2.42
C ARG A 475 -33.36 -7.55 2.82
N ARG A 476 -33.15 -7.72 4.13
CA ARG A 476 -32.61 -8.96 4.69
C ARG A 476 -33.75 -9.96 4.75
N ASN A 477 -33.51 -11.13 4.18
CA ASN A 477 -34.36 -12.32 4.28
C ASN A 477 -34.54 -12.72 5.75
N THR A 478 -35.71 -12.42 6.32
CA THR A 478 -36.24 -13.16 7.46
C THR A 478 -36.99 -14.37 6.91
N LEU A 479 -36.31 -15.52 6.84
CA LEU A 479 -36.97 -16.81 6.92
C LEU A 479 -37.08 -17.14 8.42
N GLU A 480 -38.07 -16.54 9.09
CA GLU A 480 -38.63 -17.15 10.30
C GLU A 480 -39.61 -18.22 9.82
N GLY A 481 -39.25 -19.49 10.03
CA GLY A 481 -40.17 -20.60 9.85
C GLY A 481 -41.30 -20.52 10.89
N PRO A 482 -42.54 -20.90 10.54
CA PRO A 482 -43.64 -20.80 11.47
C PRO A 482 -43.50 -21.83 12.58
N ALA A 483 -43.70 -21.39 13.82
CA ALA A 483 -43.97 -22.26 14.94
C ALA A 483 -45.28 -23.03 14.69
N ARG A 484 -45.19 -24.36 14.67
CA ARG A 484 -46.20 -25.29 15.17
C ARG A 484 -45.59 -26.66 15.37
#